data_AF-A0A2N3LE51-F1
#
_entry.id   AF-A0A2N3LE51-F1
#
_cell.length_a   1.000
_cell.length_b   1.000
_cell.length_c   1.000
_cell.angle_alpha   90.00
_cell.angle_beta   90.00
_cell.angle_gamma   90.00
#
_symmetry.space_group_name_H-M   'P 1'
#
loop_
_entity.id
_entity.type
_entity.pdbx_description
1 polymer ?
#
loop_
_entity_poly.entity_id
_entity_poly.type
_entity_poly.pdbx_seq_one_letter_code
_entity_poly.pdbx_strand_id
1 'polypeptide(L)'
;MSRQIDKLIIKHLKFDLHSETERGFWVYLNDDQDATLFRPSENIKDAWLVVEKFDEVDITKEFQGTYECRIFAFANNGSPVECWARYGDTPAMAICKAALYALGVEYDE
;
A
#
# COMPACT_ATOMS: atom_id res chain seq x y z
N MET A 1 -3.84 8.29 -12.06
CA MET A 1 -2.65 7.84 -11.35
C MET A 1 -3.05 7.19 -10.03
N SER A 2 -3.39 7.94 -8.98
CA SER A 2 -3.82 7.39 -7.66
C SER A 2 -4.86 6.28 -7.73
N ARG A 3 -5.92 6.49 -8.51
CA ARG A 3 -7.03 5.51 -8.65
C ARG A 3 -6.61 4.16 -9.26
N GLN A 4 -5.58 4.12 -10.10
CA GLN A 4 -5.08 2.86 -10.66
C GLN A 4 -4.26 2.10 -9.62
N ILE A 5 -3.42 2.81 -8.85
CA ILE A 5 -2.67 2.25 -7.74
C ILE A 5 -3.62 1.66 -6.70
N ASP A 6 -4.65 2.40 -6.30
CA ASP A 6 -5.65 1.93 -5.33
C ASP A 6 -6.32 0.62 -5.80
N LYS A 7 -6.70 0.56 -7.08
CA LYS A 7 -7.29 -0.64 -7.68
C LYS A 7 -6.33 -1.84 -7.64
N LEU A 8 -5.05 -1.62 -7.95
CA LEU A 8 -4.04 -2.67 -7.91
C LEU A 8 -3.80 -3.15 -6.49
N ILE A 9 -3.75 -2.24 -5.51
CA ILE A 9 -3.62 -2.55 -4.08
C ILE A 9 -4.77 -3.44 -3.62
N ILE A 10 -6.02 -3.01 -3.88
CA ILE A 10 -7.23 -3.77 -3.51
C ILE A 10 -7.16 -5.19 -4.09
N LYS A 11 -6.82 -5.30 -5.37
CA LYS A 11 -6.74 -6.60 -6.07
C LYS A 11 -5.64 -7.51 -5.50
N HIS A 12 -4.42 -7.02 -5.34
CA HIS A 12 -3.27 -7.88 -5.02
C HIS A 12 -3.14 -8.18 -3.52
N LEU A 13 -3.61 -7.28 -2.65
CA LEU A 13 -3.71 -7.53 -1.21
C LEU A 13 -5.05 -8.15 -0.79
N LYS A 14 -5.92 -8.44 -1.78
CA LYS A 14 -7.20 -9.15 -1.60
C LYS A 14 -8.12 -8.46 -0.60
N PHE A 15 -8.21 -7.12 -0.66
CA PHE A 15 -9.28 -6.40 0.05
C PHE A 15 -10.63 -6.74 -0.59
N ASP A 16 -11.66 -6.90 0.22
CA ASP A 16 -12.99 -7.27 -0.26
C ASP A 16 -13.69 -6.06 -0.90
N LEU A 17 -13.76 -6.05 -2.23
CA LEU A 17 -14.32 -4.94 -3.00
C LEU A 17 -15.85 -5.06 -3.07
N HIS A 18 -16.54 -4.11 -2.45
CA HIS A 18 -17.99 -4.00 -2.52
C HIS A 18 -18.46 -3.31 -3.81
N SER A 19 -17.94 -2.12 -4.10
CA SER A 19 -18.32 -1.36 -5.31
C SER A 19 -17.26 -0.37 -5.76
N GLU A 20 -17.29 -0.03 -7.05
CA GLU A 20 -16.50 1.05 -7.64
C GLU A 20 -17.44 2.19 -8.05
N THR A 21 -17.16 3.41 -7.60
CA THR A 21 -17.95 4.62 -7.91
C THR A 21 -17.04 5.73 -8.43
N GLU A 22 -17.60 6.85 -8.88
CA GLU A 22 -16.80 8.01 -9.26
C GLU A 22 -15.93 8.52 -8.10
N ARG A 23 -16.37 8.32 -6.85
CA ARG A 23 -15.65 8.75 -5.63
C ARG A 23 -14.46 7.87 -5.24
N GLY A 24 -14.38 6.65 -5.79
CA GLY A 24 -13.35 5.67 -5.45
C GLY A 24 -13.92 4.28 -5.20
N PHE A 25 -13.16 3.45 -4.48
CA PHE A 25 -13.47 2.06 -4.19
C PHE A 25 -14.04 1.91 -2.79
N TRP A 26 -15.15 1.19 -2.67
CA TRP A 26 -15.75 0.85 -1.40
C TRP A 26 -15.40 -0.58 -1.06
N VAL A 27 -14.79 -0.80 0.10
CA VAL A 27 -14.31 -2.12 0.54
C VAL A 27 -14.88 -2.48 1.90
N TYR A 28 -15.06 -3.77 2.14
CA TYR A 28 -15.30 -4.30 3.48
C TYR A 28 -13.95 -4.54 4.15
N LEU A 29 -13.70 -3.85 5.28
CA LEU A 29 -12.48 -4.03 6.05
C LEU A 29 -12.62 -5.15 7.10
N ASN A 30 -13.85 -5.43 7.52
CA ASN A 30 -14.23 -6.48 8.46
C ASN A 30 -15.59 -7.06 8.05
N ASP A 31 -15.82 -8.34 8.36
CA ASP A 31 -17.01 -9.09 7.92
C ASP A 31 -18.35 -8.48 8.41
N ASP A 32 -18.33 -7.74 9.53
CA ASP A 32 -19.53 -7.17 10.17
C ASP A 32 -19.65 -5.64 10.02
N GLN A 33 -18.87 -5.01 9.15
CA GLN A 33 -18.85 -3.54 8.99
C GLN A 33 -19.44 -3.08 7.66
N ASP A 34 -20.01 -1.86 7.67
CA ASP A 34 -20.40 -1.18 6.45
C ASP A 34 -19.18 -0.98 5.54
N ALA A 35 -19.40 -1.07 4.22
CA ALA A 35 -18.36 -0.78 3.25
C ALA A 35 -17.86 0.66 3.44
N THR A 36 -16.55 0.85 3.45
CA THR A 36 -15.92 2.15 3.60
C THR A 36 -15.19 2.56 2.33
N LEU A 37 -15.17 3.87 2.07
CA LEU A 37 -14.40 4.43 0.96
C LEU A 37 -12.90 4.28 1.27
N PHE A 38 -12.19 3.53 0.43
CA PHE A 38 -10.80 3.17 0.60
C PHE A 38 -9.94 3.78 -0.51
N ARG A 39 -9.02 4.67 -0.12
CA ARG A 39 -8.14 5.44 -1.01
C ARG A 39 -6.69 5.40 -0.51
N PRO A 40 -6.05 4.22 -0.51
CA PRO A 40 -4.77 4.01 0.16
C PRO A 40 -3.61 4.84 -0.41
N SER A 41 -3.64 5.24 -1.67
CA SER A 41 -2.59 6.11 -2.24
C SER A 41 -2.70 7.59 -1.84
N GLU A 42 -3.85 8.01 -1.29
CA GLU A 42 -4.15 9.41 -0.95
C GLU A 42 -4.41 9.62 0.56
N ASN A 43 -4.90 8.60 1.26
CA ASN A 43 -5.26 8.65 2.67
C ASN A 43 -4.30 7.76 3.47
N ILE A 44 -3.53 8.38 4.37
CA ILE A 44 -2.54 7.66 5.20
C ILE A 44 -3.17 6.61 6.12
N LYS A 45 -4.42 6.78 6.56
CA LYS A 45 -5.11 5.76 7.38
C LYS A 45 -5.39 4.51 6.58
N ASP A 46 -5.81 4.68 5.33
CA ASP A 46 -6.08 3.59 4.41
C ASP A 46 -4.76 2.92 3.97
N ALA A 47 -3.71 3.73 3.74
CA ALA A 47 -2.37 3.25 3.46
C ALA A 47 -1.80 2.42 4.62
N TRP A 48 -2.14 2.75 5.87
CA TRP A 48 -1.68 1.97 7.02
C TRP A 48 -2.23 0.55 7.03
N LEU A 49 -3.45 0.34 6.51
CA LEU A 49 -4.00 -1.01 6.33
C LEU A 49 -3.23 -1.82 5.29
N VAL A 50 -2.51 -1.16 4.38
CA VAL A 50 -1.56 -1.81 3.46
C VAL A 50 -0.31 -2.23 4.21
N VAL A 51 0.23 -1.37 5.08
CA VAL A 51 1.40 -1.67 5.93
C VAL A 51 1.16 -2.92 6.77
N GLU A 52 -0.02 -3.03 7.39
CA GLU A 52 -0.42 -4.16 8.23
C GLU A 52 -0.49 -5.52 7.49
N LYS A 53 -0.37 -5.54 6.16
CA LYS A 53 -0.27 -6.78 5.37
C LYS A 53 1.15 -7.33 5.25
N PHE A 54 2.16 -6.59 5.70
CA PHE A 54 3.56 -6.97 5.62
C PHE A 54 4.17 -7.08 7.02
N ASP A 55 5.21 -7.92 7.16
CA ASP A 55 5.83 -8.20 8.46
C ASP A 55 6.61 -6.99 9.00
N GLU A 56 7.35 -6.29 8.13
CA GLU A 56 8.12 -5.11 8.49
C GLU A 56 8.14 -4.10 7.35
N VAL A 57 7.88 -2.84 7.71
CA VAL A 57 7.86 -1.72 6.79
C VAL A 57 8.52 -0.52 7.46
N ASP A 58 9.51 0.05 6.78
CA ASP A 58 10.13 1.32 7.16
C ASP A 58 9.63 2.44 6.25
N ILE A 59 9.28 3.58 6.84
CA ILE A 59 8.88 4.78 6.12
C ILE A 59 9.75 5.92 6.60
N THR A 60 10.58 6.44 5.68
CA THR A 60 11.53 7.51 5.96
C THR A 60 11.17 8.74 5.14
N LYS A 61 11.21 9.91 5.79
CA LYS A 61 11.13 11.18 5.07
C LYS A 61 12.53 11.57 4.60
N GLU A 62 12.66 11.74 3.29
CA GLU A 62 13.91 12.04 2.63
C GLU A 62 14.11 13.55 2.41
N PHE A 63 15.31 13.91 1.96
CA PHE A 63 15.63 15.29 1.60
C PHE A 63 14.72 15.78 0.46
N GLN A 64 14.33 17.07 0.48
CA GLN A 64 13.36 17.69 -0.43
C GLN A 64 11.88 17.29 -0.23
N GLY A 65 11.56 16.54 0.83
CA GLY A 65 10.16 16.31 1.22
C GLY A 65 9.50 15.12 0.53
N THR A 66 10.26 14.31 -0.19
CA THR A 66 9.84 12.99 -0.66
C THR A 66 9.85 11.98 0.50
N TYR A 67 9.17 10.87 0.31
CA TYR A 67 9.12 9.76 1.26
C TYR A 67 9.62 8.50 0.58
N GLU A 68 10.47 7.75 1.27
CA GLU A 68 10.85 6.39 0.89
C GLU A 68 10.09 5.42 1.77
N CYS A 69 9.48 4.40 1.16
CA CYS A 69 8.94 3.25 1.86
C CYS A 69 9.75 2.01 1.48
N ARG A 70 10.15 1.22 2.48
CA ARG A 70 10.86 -0.05 2.33
C ARG A 70 10.05 -1.16 2.98
N ILE A 71 9.87 -2.26 2.26
CA ILE A 71 9.22 -3.48 2.76
C ILE A 71 10.28 -4.57 2.82
N PHE A 72 10.36 -5.26 3.95
CA PHE A 72 11.35 -6.31 4.17
C PHE A 72 10.69 -7.68 4.25
N ALA A 73 11.31 -8.67 3.62
CA ALA A 73 11.01 -10.08 3.87
C ALA A 73 12.14 -10.70 4.69
N PHE A 74 11.77 -11.47 5.72
CA PHE A 74 12.70 -12.13 6.61
C PHE A 74 12.70 -13.64 6.40
N ALA A 75 13.87 -14.26 6.52
CA ALA A 75 13.98 -15.69 6.65
C ALA A 75 13.48 -16.12 8.04
N ASN A 76 13.18 -17.42 8.20
CA ASN A 76 12.72 -18.00 9.48
C ASN A 76 13.68 -17.78 10.66
N ASN A 77 14.93 -17.40 10.41
CA ASN A 77 15.93 -17.06 11.44
C ASN A 77 15.96 -15.56 11.79
N GLY A 78 15.03 -14.75 11.27
CA GLY A 78 14.95 -13.31 11.50
C GLY A 78 15.97 -12.47 10.73
N SER A 79 16.66 -13.04 9.73
CA SER A 79 17.56 -12.27 8.86
C SER A 79 16.81 -11.68 7.66
N PRO A 80 17.01 -10.40 7.29
CA PRO A 80 16.39 -9.83 6.10
C PRO A 80 16.96 -10.49 4.85
N VAL A 81 16.09 -10.90 3.93
CA VAL A 81 16.43 -11.60 2.68
C VAL A 81 16.21 -10.70 1.48
N GLU A 82 15.10 -9.98 1.48
CA GLU A 82 14.70 -9.10 0.38
C GLU A 82 14.20 -7.77 0.93
N CYS A 83 14.43 -6.71 0.17
CA CYS A 83 13.97 -5.36 0.48
C CYS A 83 13.46 -4.71 -0.80
N TRP A 84 12.21 -4.24 -0.76
CA TRP A 84 11.58 -3.51 -1.85
C TRP A 84 11.37 -2.06 -1.44
N ALA A 85 12.03 -1.15 -2.15
CA ALA A 85 11.99 0.28 -1.88
C ALA A 85 11.34 1.06 -3.02
N ARG A 86 10.45 2.00 -2.68
CA ARG A 86 9.89 2.99 -3.62
C ARG A 86 9.70 4.35 -2.97
N TYR A 87 9.78 5.37 -3.80
CA TYR A 87 9.56 6.76 -3.41
C TYR A 87 8.15 7.24 -3.76
N GLY A 88 7.67 8.22 -2.99
CA GLY A 88 6.45 8.97 -3.29
C GLY A 88 6.50 10.38 -2.73
N ASP A 89 5.73 11.29 -3.33
CA ASP A 89 5.58 12.67 -2.86
C ASP A 89 4.82 12.76 -1.53
N THR A 90 4.08 11.70 -1.20
CA THR A 90 3.37 11.52 0.07
C THR A 90 3.72 10.15 0.65
N PRO A 91 3.62 9.98 1.98
CA PRO A 91 3.87 8.68 2.61
C PRO A 91 2.87 7.62 2.12
N ALA A 92 1.60 7.99 1.94
CA ALA A 92 0.55 7.09 1.43
C ALA A 92 0.90 6.54 0.04
N MET A 93 1.41 7.40 -0.85
CA MET A 93 1.87 7.00 -2.18
C MET A 93 3.10 6.10 -2.12
N ALA A 94 4.10 6.45 -1.30
CA ALA A 94 5.31 5.66 -1.14
C ALA A 94 4.99 4.23 -0.65
N ILE A 95 4.09 4.10 0.34
CA ILE A 95 3.60 2.81 0.84
C ILE A 95 2.99 1.98 -0.28
N CYS A 96 2.05 2.55 -1.04
CA CYS A 96 1.35 1.79 -2.09
C CYS A 96 2.30 1.36 -3.22
N LYS A 97 3.23 2.23 -3.63
CA LYS A 97 4.23 1.89 -4.64
C LYS A 97 5.16 0.77 -4.16
N ALA A 98 5.64 0.84 -2.92
CA ALA A 98 6.51 -0.19 -2.35
C ALA A 98 5.77 -1.53 -2.22
N ALA A 99 4.51 -1.51 -1.76
CA ALA A 99 3.66 -2.70 -1.64
C ALA A 99 3.45 -3.40 -2.99
N LEU A 100 3.12 -2.66 -4.04
CA LEU A 100 2.97 -3.23 -5.38
C LEU A 100 4.29 -3.82 -5.88
N TYR A 101 5.41 -3.14 -5.65
CA TYR A 101 6.72 -3.64 -6.04
C TYR A 101 7.10 -4.93 -5.30
N ALA A 102 6.82 -5.02 -4.00
CA ALA A 102 7.01 -6.24 -3.21
C ALA A 102 6.14 -7.41 -3.68
N LEU A 103 4.97 -7.13 -4.25
CA LEU A 103 4.07 -8.12 -4.84
C LEU A 103 4.42 -8.48 -6.29
N GLY A 104 5.55 -7.98 -6.82
CA GLY A 104 5.99 -8.21 -8.20
C GLY A 104 5.16 -7.48 -9.25
N VAL A 105 4.41 -6.45 -8.86
CA VAL A 105 3.64 -5.61 -9.78
C VAL A 105 4.51 -4.42 -10.17
N GLU A 106 5.01 -4.44 -11.40
CA GLU A 106 5.67 -3.27 -11.98
C GLU A 106 4.63 -2.18 -12.24
N TYR A 107 4.82 -1.06 -11.55
CA TYR A 107 4.06 0.16 -11.74
C TYR A 107 5.05 1.28 -12.00
N ASP A 108 5.39 1.44 -13.28
CA ASP A 108 6.22 2.54 -13.77
C ASP A 108 5.33 3.76 -13.97
N GLU A 109 5.48 4.74 -13.08
CA GLU A 109 5.12 6.14 -13.32
C GLU A 109 6.38 7.00 -13.28
#